data_AF-A0A392U4U7-F1
#
_entry.id   AF-A0A392U4U7-F1
#
_cell.length_a   1.000
_cell.length_b   1.000
_cell.length_c   1.000
_cell.angle_alpha   90.00
_cell.angle_beta   90.00
_cell.angle_gamma   90.00
#
_symmetry.space_group_name_H-M   'P 1'
#
loop_
_entity.id
_entity.type
_entity.pdbx_description
1 polymer ?
#
loop_
_entity_poly.entity_id
_entity_poly.type
_entity_poly.pdbx_seq_one_letter_code
_entity_poly.pdbx_strand_id
1 'polypeptide(L)' 'MSIKEKIVKAQNPLKINYEEHLYCNGFPVILEADDEEVIQFFLQGIKKDTGVDVPRETVPPAPTVDLYKPK' A
#
# COMPACT_ATOMS: atom_id res chain seq x y z
N MET A 1 36.89 -4.87 2.11
CA MET A 1 35.77 -5.57 1.46
C MET A 1 35.09 -4.59 0.53
N SER A 2 35.12 -4.83 -0.78
CA SER A 2 34.42 -3.98 -1.75
C SER A 2 33.01 -4.52 -1.94
N ILE A 3 32.02 -3.84 -1.38
CA ILE A 3 30.61 -4.16 -1.62
C ILE A 3 30.34 -3.85 -3.10
N LYS A 4 30.10 -4.88 -3.90
CA LYS A 4 29.62 -4.70 -5.27
C LYS A 4 28.13 -4.38 -5.17
N GLU A 5 27.76 -3.13 -5.37
CA GLU A 5 26.37 -2.68 -5.47
C GLU A 5 25.74 -3.20 -6.77
N LYS A 6 25.47 -4.50 -6.84
CA LYS A 6 24.64 -5.03 -7.92
C LYS A 6 23.20 -4.75 -7.53
N ILE A 7 22.70 -3.58 -7.92
CA ILE A 7 21.30 -3.19 -7.72
C ILE A 7 20.42 -4.19 -8.47
N VAL A 8 19.85 -5.15 -7.75
CA VAL A 8 18.91 -6.13 -8.31
C VAL A 8 17.56 -5.44 -8.42
N LYS A 9 17.16 -5.08 -9.64
CA LYS A 9 15.82 -4.56 -9.89
C LYS A 9 14.80 -5.67 -9.61
N ALA A 10 13.76 -5.35 -8.84
CA ALA A 10 12.65 -6.27 -8.59
C ALA A 10 12.05 -6.70 -9.94
N GLN A 11 11.85 -8.02 -10.13
CA GLN A 11 11.28 -8.57 -11.37
C GLN A 11 9.82 -8.13 -11.58
N ASN A 12 9.11 -7.80 -10.51
CA ASN A 12 7.76 -7.24 -10.55
C ASN A 12 7.78 -5.92 -9.77
N PRO A 13 8.25 -4.80 -10.36
CA PRO A 13 8.22 -3.53 -9.68
C PRO A 13 6.76 -3.18 -9.39
N LEU A 14 6.45 -2.86 -8.13
CA LEU A 14 5.13 -2.35 -7.77
C LEU A 14 4.87 -1.13 -8.67
N LYS A 15 3.81 -1.19 -9.49
CA LYS A 15 3.40 -0.03 -10.29
C LYS A 15 2.91 1.02 -9.32
N ILE A 16 3.71 2.06 -9.14
CA ILE A 16 3.32 3.20 -8.32
C ILE A 16 2.30 4.00 -9.13
N ASN A 17 1.04 3.92 -8.74
CA ASN A 17 0.01 4.81 -9.25
C ASN A 17 -0.13 5.97 -8.26
N TYR A 18 0.63 7.04 -8.50
CA TYR A 18 0.66 8.23 -7.63
C TYR A 18 -0.71 8.93 -7.54
N GLU A 19 -1.67 8.57 -8.39
CA GLU A 19 -3.05 9.07 -8.36
C GLU A 19 -3.96 8.28 -7.38
N GLU A 20 -3.49 7.19 -6.79
CA GLU A 20 -4.27 6.42 -5.81
C GLU A 20 -4.12 7.03 -4.40
N HIS A 21 -5.19 7.64 -3.90
CA HIS A 21 -5.28 8.39 -2.65
C HIS A 21 -4.81 7.65 -1.37
N LEU A 22 -4.59 6.34 -1.44
CA LEU A 22 -4.24 5.49 -0.31
C LEU A 22 -2.77 5.02 -0.34
N TYR A 23 -1.91 5.67 -1.12
CA TYR A 23 -0.48 5.34 -1.22
C TYR A 23 0.41 6.47 -0.72
N CYS A 24 1.43 6.11 0.06
CA CYS A 24 2.50 6.99 0.49
C CYS A 24 3.84 6.42 -0.01
N ASN A 25 4.58 7.20 -0.81
CA ASN A 25 5.85 6.78 -1.42
C ASN A 25 5.77 5.45 -2.20
N GLY A 26 4.61 5.16 -2.80
CA GLY A 26 4.37 3.91 -3.54
C GLY A 26 4.04 2.70 -2.67
N PHE A 27 3.85 2.88 -1.36
CA PHE A 27 3.36 1.85 -0.45
C PHE A 27 1.92 2.15 -0.04
N PRO A 28 1.03 1.14 -0.05
CA PRO A 28 -0.33 1.31 0.45
C PRO A 28 -0.26 1.63 1.94
N VAL A 29 -0.94 2.71 2.35
CA VAL A 29 -1.03 3.12 3.76
C VAL A 29 -1.98 2.20 4.53
N ILE A 30 -2.97 1.64 3.84
CA ILE A 30 -3.93 0.68 4.34
C ILE A 30 -4.25 -0.35 3.27
N LEU A 31 -4.58 -1.58 3.66
CA LEU A 31 -4.86 -2.71 2.77
C LEU A 31 -6.11 -3.46 3.24
N GLU A 32 -6.69 -4.26 2.35
CA GLU A 32 -7.76 -5.21 2.71
C GLU A 32 -7.30 -6.28 3.73
N ALA A 33 -5.98 -6.43 3.93
CA ALA A 33 -5.43 -7.31 4.94
C ALA A 33 -5.59 -6.78 6.37
N ASP A 34 -5.85 -5.48 6.54
CA ASP A 34 -6.09 -4.86 7.83
C ASP A 34 -7.51 -5.15 8.33
N ASP A 35 -7.72 -5.07 9.64
CA ASP A 35 -9.05 -5.27 10.23
C ASP A 35 -10.05 -4.24 9.69
N GLU A 36 -11.28 -4.67 9.39
CA GLU A 36 -12.30 -3.81 8.78
C GLU A 36 -12.58 -2.56 9.62
N GLU A 37 -12.54 -2.66 10.95
CA GLU A 37 -12.68 -1.49 11.84
C GLU A 37 -11.57 -0.46 11.60
N VAL A 38 -10.32 -0.90 11.44
CA VAL A 38 -9.17 -0.02 11.16
C VAL A 38 -9.36 0.66 9.81
N ILE A 39 -9.83 -0.08 8.80
CA ILE A 39 -10.13 0.46 7.47
C ILE A 39 -11.19 1.55 7.55
N GLN A 40 -12.31 1.29 8.22
CA GLN A 40 -13.40 2.26 8.37
C GLN A 40 -12.96 3.50 9.16
N PHE A 41 -12.22 3.33 10.26
CA PHE A 41 -11.70 4.46 11.05
C PHE A 41 -10.75 5.34 10.23
N PHE A 42 -9.88 4.75 9.41
CA PHE A 42 -8.96 5.48 8.56
C PHE A 42 -9.69 6.31 7.48
N LEU A 43 -10.65 5.69 6.78
CA LEU A 43 -11.46 6.38 5.76
C LEU A 43 -12.29 7.51 6.36
N GLN A 44 -12.85 7.30 7.56
CA GLN A 44 -13.54 8.35 8.31
C GLN A 44 -12.60 9.51 8.68
N GLY A 45 -11.36 9.21 9.05
CA GLY A 45 -10.31 10.21 9.29
C GLY A 45 -10.06 11.09 8.06
N ILE A 46 -9.89 10.48 6.89
CA ILE A 46 -9.71 11.21 5.62
C ILE A 46 -10.89 12.15 5.37
N LYS A 47 -12.12 11.65 5.53
CA LYS A 47 -13.33 12.46 5.35
C LYS A 47 -13.40 13.63 6.30
N LYS A 48 -13.01 13.43 7.56
CA LYS A 48 -13.00 14.48 8.58
C LYS A 48 -11.95 15.55 8.30
N ASP A 49 -10.75 15.15 7.88
CA ASP A 49 -9.61 16.06 7.75
C ASP A 49 -9.60 16.80 6.40
N THR A 50 -10.09 16.16 5.35
CA THR A 50 -10.05 16.69 3.97
C THR A 50 -11.42 17.02 3.38
N GLY A 51 -12.50 16.50 3.97
CA GLY A 51 -13.85 16.61 3.40
C GLY A 51 -14.14 15.66 2.23
N VAL A 52 -13.14 14.86 1.81
CA VAL A 52 -13.27 13.93 0.67
C VAL A 52 -13.82 12.59 1.14
N ASP A 53 -14.85 12.10 0.46
CA ASP A 53 -15.41 10.77 0.70
C ASP A 53 -14.67 9.74 -0.16
N VAL A 54 -13.87 8.90 0.48
CA VAL A 54 -13.08 7.87 -0.19
C VAL A 54 -13.83 6.53 -0.08
N PRO A 55 -14.27 5.92 -1.20
CA PRO A 55 -14.99 4.66 -1.17
C PRO A 55 -14.13 3.52 -0.65
N ARG A 56 -14.73 2.58 0.09
CA ARG A 56 -14.06 1.39 0.64
C ARG A 56 -13.42 0.52 -0.44
N GLU A 57 -13.95 0.56 -1.67
CA GLU A 57 -13.50 -0.17 -2.85
C GLU A 57 -12.16 0.35 -3.39
N THR A 58 -11.75 1.55 -2.99
CA THR A 58 -10.43 2.10 -3.36
C THR A 58 -9.30 1.54 -2.50
N VAL A 59 -9.64 0.87 -1.38
CA VAL A 59 -8.66 0.21 -0.52
C VAL A 59 -8.00 -0.94 -1.29
N PRO A 60 -6.67 -0.94 -1.42
CA PRO A 60 -5.99 -1.95 -2.22
C PRO A 60 -6.13 -3.36 -1.62
N PRO A 61 -6.17 -4.40 -2.47
CA PRO A 61 -6.35 -5.77 -2.02
C PRO A 61 -5.15 -6.27 -1.23
N ALA A 62 -5.40 -7.26 -0.36
CA ALA A 62 -4.34 -7.92 0.39
C ALA A 62 -3.31 -8.57 -0.56
N PRO A 63 -2.00 -8.46 -0.25
CA PRO A 63 -0.97 -9.11 -1.05
C PRO A 63 -1.16 -10.63 -1.01
N THR A 64 -1.25 -11.25 -2.19
CA THR A 64 -1.42 -12.71 -2.34
C THR A 64 -0.11 -13.48 -2.21
N VAL A 65 1.03 -12.79 -2.28
CA VAL A 65 2.36 -13.37 -2.18
C VAL A 65 2.98 -12.92 -0.88
N ASP A 66 3.34 -13.89 -0.04
CA ASP A 66 4.15 -13.65 1.14
C ASP A 66 5.56 -13.29 0.70
N LEU A 67 5.90 -12.00 0.79
CA LEU A 67 7.19 -11.46 0.38
C LEU A 67 8.35 -11.90 1.30
N TYR A 68 8.05 -12.48 2.46
CA TYR A 68 9.03 -12.91 3.46
C TYR A 68 9.23 -14.43 3.49
N LYS A 69 8.44 -15.20 2.71
CA LYS A 69 8.73 -16.62 2.52
C LYS A 69 9.96 -16.81 1.64
N PRO A 70 10.98 -17.54 2.11
CA PRO A 70 12.09 -17.93 1.25
C PRO A 70 11.59 -18.79 0.08
N LYS A 71 12.17 -18.56 -1.10
CA LYS A 71 11.93 -19.39 -2.31
C LYS A 71 12.57 -20.76 -2.18
#